data_AF-A0A3R7AGY1-F1
#
_entry.id   AF-A0A3R7AGY1-F1
#
_cell.length_a   1.000
_cell.length_b   1.000
_cell.length_c   1.000
_cell.angle_alpha   90.00
_cell.angle_beta   90.00
_cell.angle_gamma   90.00
#
_symmetry.space_group_name_H-M   'P 1'
#
loop_
_entity.id
_entity.type
_entity.pdbx_description
1 polymer ?
#
loop_
_entity_poly.entity_id
_entity_poly.type
_entity_poly.pdbx_seq_one_letter_code
_entity_poly.pdbx_strand_id
1 'polypeptide(L)'
;MMLRTYLPYRYLSPTGSLHRLRDVAMYRGDMRRTLERMLTLVEDVHVSFRRNPSPDKQDQEDIPDDLHMSSKAVPIPAWYREDCESIEWVRSQRVAEVDCVHRAAIRAKRSEKDACMAMHMQELQTRHYISEHRKELKRARQQQVRDRMAEEESRTRVYVDAMAKATFLHQCKLRKRQVELDRKAEAKARTAMEREELDENTRLRKIADKIAYNQTLKRMQAADEAYRAKQAEKLFEARCRKLMHNEEMRLHRLYTEVLHRERLRERKERHLMHNDDMYMQRILDEREKMRLRTMEKTHRVEMAVEDVRSHQWRSLEAQATIMGLVRLFVIKQFGFFDGHVQAIWSARELKALAAHVQHFPNMLRVNIVLMSSIMGQKRDPPWKVALRWLRMAFRDGYKGPTLLRNIAKCYVKLYEAHLHDNDLSTGWSWYVKACEHLALQASPSFLDEMARALYLLCRFQHAAEILARIIYSFPTYVRMPTVIFRAAMLMWHLGLYEQSTDYLLHLLESPPAPWTDLDLMFLIARLYLLDENKAHATFAYDDAFRRYRVHGFHFQYPSWKAWVGDAAVWRHFGAKALAANEYLVAKDLYQQVIKRRHDEVQVEHRQEVGIFVGKYRDGVG
;
A
#
# COMPACT_ATOMS: atom_id res chain seq x y z
N MET A 1 -30.33 12.34 29.95
CA MET A 1 -31.04 13.01 28.84
C MET A 1 -32.09 12.02 28.33
N MET A 2 -33.35 12.13 28.75
CA MET A 2 -34.40 12.92 28.08
C MET A 2 -34.46 12.72 26.55
N LEU A 3 -35.39 11.86 26.12
CA LEU A 3 -36.21 12.09 24.94
C LEU A 3 -37.66 11.76 25.30
N ARG A 4 -38.44 12.81 25.59
CA ARG A 4 -39.90 12.78 25.67
C ARG A 4 -40.46 12.88 24.25
N THR A 5 -41.38 12.02 23.88
CA THR A 5 -42.39 12.34 22.86
C THR A 5 -43.78 12.01 23.41
N TYR A 6 -44.58 13.06 23.50
CA TYR A 6 -45.93 13.06 24.05
C TYR A 6 -46.98 12.82 22.95
N LEU A 7 -48.14 12.31 23.41
CA LEU A 7 -49.52 12.47 22.90
C LEU A 7 -50.06 11.39 21.92
N PRO A 8 -51.40 11.16 21.87
CA PRO A 8 -52.44 11.40 22.89
C PRO A 8 -53.42 10.22 23.10
N TYR A 9 -53.98 10.11 24.31
CA TYR A 9 -55.27 9.43 24.52
C TYR A 9 -56.44 10.36 24.15
N ARG A 10 -57.43 9.88 23.38
CA ARG A 10 -58.85 10.28 23.45
C ARG A 10 -59.76 9.34 22.62
N TYR A 11 -60.69 8.64 23.29
CA TYR A 11 -62.11 8.36 22.96
C TYR A 11 -62.56 8.32 21.48
N LEU A 12 -63.40 7.40 20.95
CA LEU A 12 -64.43 6.45 21.44
C LEU A 12 -64.52 5.25 20.43
N SER A 13 -65.06 4.06 20.71
CA SER A 13 -66.48 3.76 21.03
C SER A 13 -66.69 2.38 21.72
N PRO A 14 -67.90 2.06 22.23
CA PRO A 14 -68.12 0.91 23.14
C PRO A 14 -68.37 -0.46 22.47
N THR A 15 -68.34 -0.57 21.14
CA THR A 15 -68.77 -1.78 20.42
C THR A 15 -67.86 -2.08 19.23
N GLY A 16 -66.87 -2.97 19.43
CA GLY A 16 -65.88 -3.30 18.40
C GLY A 16 -64.94 -4.47 18.74
N SER A 17 -65.47 -5.70 18.65
CA SER A 17 -64.76 -7.01 18.63
C SER A 17 -63.32 -7.10 19.19
N LEU A 18 -63.20 -7.71 20.37
CA LEU A 18 -61.94 -8.17 20.99
C LEU A 18 -61.15 -9.23 20.18
N HIS A 19 -61.66 -9.66 19.02
CA HIS A 19 -61.08 -10.74 18.20
C HIS A 19 -59.87 -10.33 17.36
N ARG A 20 -59.53 -9.03 17.27
CA ARG A 20 -58.38 -8.53 16.47
C ARG A 20 -57.05 -8.44 17.21
N LEU A 21 -56.98 -8.91 18.47
CA LEU A 21 -55.73 -9.01 19.22
C LEU A 21 -54.98 -10.36 19.03
N ARG A 22 -55.47 -11.24 18.16
CA ARG A 22 -54.84 -12.54 17.85
C ARG A 22 -53.63 -12.43 16.92
N ASP A 23 -53.59 -11.40 16.06
CA ASP A 23 -52.66 -11.33 14.92
C ASP A 23 -51.46 -10.39 15.11
N VAL A 24 -51.37 -9.67 16.24
CA VAL A 24 -50.21 -8.82 16.59
C VAL A 24 -49.40 -9.49 17.71
N ALA A 25 -48.88 -10.69 17.40
CA ALA A 25 -48.05 -11.46 18.31
C ALA A 25 -46.57 -11.05 18.21
N MET A 26 -46.05 -10.31 19.18
CA MET A 26 -44.62 -10.28 19.55
C MET A 26 -44.39 -9.78 20.99
N TYR A 27 -44.84 -10.55 21.99
CA TYR A 27 -44.27 -10.47 23.34
C TYR A 27 -44.04 -11.87 23.92
N ARG A 28 -42.78 -12.18 24.23
CA ARG A 28 -42.37 -13.34 25.04
C ARG A 28 -42.45 -12.96 26.52
N GLY A 29 -42.72 -13.93 27.40
CA GLY A 29 -42.66 -13.74 28.86
C GLY A 29 -43.99 -13.95 29.58
N ASP A 30 -43.97 -13.77 30.90
CA ASP A 30 -44.97 -14.32 31.82
C ASP A 30 -46.42 -13.88 31.62
N MET A 31 -46.66 -12.78 30.89
CA MET A 31 -48.00 -12.29 30.55
C MET A 31 -48.86 -13.33 29.81
N ARG A 32 -48.25 -14.25 29.04
CA ARG A 32 -48.96 -15.38 28.41
C ARG A 32 -49.54 -16.35 29.44
N ARG A 33 -48.77 -16.66 30.49
CA ARG A 33 -49.21 -17.53 31.60
C ARG A 33 -50.31 -16.87 32.44
N THR A 34 -50.32 -15.54 32.54
CA THR A 34 -51.40 -14.80 33.21
C THR A 34 -52.70 -14.86 32.41
N LEU A 35 -52.64 -14.70 31.08
CA LEU A 35 -53.80 -14.80 30.18
C LEU A 35 -54.38 -16.22 30.11
N GLU A 36 -53.52 -17.25 30.02
CA GLU A 36 -53.96 -18.65 30.06
C GLU A 36 -54.67 -19.00 31.39
N ARG A 37 -54.24 -18.42 32.53
CA ARG A 37 -54.93 -18.56 33.84
C ARG A 37 -56.24 -17.78 33.96
N MET A 38 -56.35 -16.63 33.30
CA MET A 38 -57.58 -15.82 33.34
C MET A 38 -58.68 -16.39 32.43
N LEU A 39 -58.32 -16.99 31.29
CA LEU A 39 -59.29 -17.63 30.40
C LEU A 39 -59.90 -18.91 31.02
N THR A 40 -59.13 -19.68 31.79
CA THR A 40 -59.64 -20.84 32.56
C THR A 40 -60.53 -20.46 33.76
N LEU A 41 -60.64 -19.17 34.11
CA LEU A 41 -61.49 -18.68 35.22
C LEU A 41 -62.84 -18.10 34.75
N VAL A 42 -63.12 -18.08 33.45
CA VAL A 42 -64.32 -17.44 32.87
C VAL A 42 -65.36 -18.45 32.37
N GLU A 43 -65.01 -19.74 32.26
CA GLU A 43 -65.95 -20.78 31.75
C GLU A 43 -66.91 -21.32 32.83
N ASP A 44 -66.68 -21.05 34.13
CA ASP A 44 -67.39 -21.66 35.27
C ASP A 44 -68.21 -20.68 36.15
N VAL A 45 -69.01 -19.77 35.55
CA VAL A 45 -70.10 -19.08 36.29
C VAL A 45 -71.37 -18.90 35.44
N HIS A 46 -72.30 -19.84 35.55
CA HIS A 46 -73.73 -19.61 35.24
C HIS A 46 -74.48 -19.32 36.55
N VAL A 47 -75.06 -18.12 36.70
CA VAL A 47 -75.97 -17.81 37.82
C VAL A 47 -77.26 -17.20 37.26
N SER A 48 -78.38 -17.86 37.57
CA SER A 48 -79.72 -17.48 37.15
C SER A 48 -80.44 -16.63 38.21
N PHE A 49 -81.24 -15.66 37.76
CA PHE A 49 -82.07 -14.85 38.66
C PHE A 49 -83.36 -15.59 39.06
N ARG A 50 -83.66 -15.64 40.37
CA ARG A 50 -85.02 -15.88 40.90
C ARG A 50 -85.39 -14.80 41.93
N ARG A 51 -86.67 -14.44 41.96
CA ARG A 51 -87.28 -13.47 42.90
C ARG A 51 -87.68 -14.16 44.21
N ASN A 52 -87.65 -13.42 45.32
CA ASN A 52 -88.28 -13.79 46.59
C ASN A 52 -89.62 -13.05 46.80
N PRO A 53 -90.59 -13.62 47.55
CA PRO A 53 -91.92 -13.04 47.79
C PRO A 53 -92.07 -12.39 49.19
N SER A 54 -93.25 -11.79 49.45
CA SER A 54 -93.68 -11.27 50.77
C SER A 54 -95.12 -11.72 51.12
N PRO A 55 -95.43 -12.11 52.37
CA PRO A 55 -96.76 -12.57 52.79
C PRO A 55 -97.57 -11.53 53.61
N ASP A 56 -98.91 -11.56 53.55
CA ASP A 56 -99.77 -12.06 54.67
C ASP A 56 -101.30 -11.92 54.41
N LYS A 57 -102.01 -13.07 54.53
CA LYS A 57 -103.37 -13.32 55.10
C LYS A 57 -104.69 -12.97 54.38
N GLN A 58 -105.73 -13.73 54.76
CA GLN A 58 -107.04 -13.97 54.11
C GLN A 58 -108.22 -13.83 55.12
N ASP A 59 -109.42 -14.25 54.70
CA ASP A 59 -110.64 -14.63 55.46
C ASP A 59 -111.63 -13.47 55.78
N GLN A 60 -112.98 -13.60 55.70
CA GLN A 60 -113.89 -14.68 55.23
C GLN A 60 -115.32 -14.10 54.92
N GLU A 61 -116.23 -14.90 54.34
CA GLU A 61 -117.62 -14.54 53.96
C GLU A 61 -118.69 -15.06 54.97
N ASP A 62 -119.95 -14.56 54.91
CA ASP A 62 -121.25 -15.30 54.92
C ASP A 62 -122.51 -14.55 55.43
N ILE A 63 -123.69 -15.17 55.33
CA ILE A 63 -125.02 -14.55 55.02
C ILE A 63 -126.11 -14.70 56.17
N PRO A 64 -127.47 -14.87 56.02
CA PRO A 64 -128.47 -14.02 56.75
C PRO A 64 -129.61 -14.74 57.55
N ASP A 65 -130.66 -13.95 57.88
CA ASP A 65 -132.12 -14.24 57.94
C ASP A 65 -132.93 -14.55 59.24
N ASP A 66 -134.23 -14.18 59.11
CA ASP A 66 -135.48 -14.61 59.77
C ASP A 66 -135.93 -14.17 61.19
N LEU A 67 -137.20 -13.70 61.26
CA LEU A 67 -138.32 -14.42 61.93
C LEU A 67 -139.72 -13.76 61.76
N HIS A 68 -140.76 -14.59 61.59
CA HIS A 68 -142.14 -14.21 61.25
C HIS A 68 -143.18 -15.11 61.98
N MET A 69 -144.25 -14.54 62.57
CA MET A 69 -145.51 -15.21 63.02
C MET A 69 -146.66 -14.14 63.12
N SER A 70 -147.98 -14.37 63.22
CA SER A 70 -148.95 -15.47 62.93
C SER A 70 -149.98 -15.75 64.07
N SER A 71 -151.08 -16.45 63.76
CA SER A 71 -152.24 -16.89 64.59
C SER A 71 -153.31 -15.83 64.94
N LYS A 72 -154.54 -15.84 64.36
CA LYS A 72 -155.73 -16.73 64.57
C LYS A 72 -156.35 -16.72 65.98
N ALA A 73 -157.65 -16.37 66.08
CA ALA A 73 -158.75 -17.22 66.62
C ALA A 73 -160.11 -16.50 66.73
N VAL A 74 -161.19 -17.27 66.93
CA VAL A 74 -162.64 -16.94 66.97
C VAL A 74 -163.25 -17.70 68.19
N PRO A 75 -164.50 -17.49 68.64
CA PRO A 75 -165.20 -16.30 69.18
C PRO A 75 -165.49 -16.41 70.71
N ILE A 76 -165.95 -15.34 71.39
CA ILE A 76 -166.43 -15.40 72.80
C ILE A 76 -167.82 -14.74 72.97
N PRO A 77 -168.77 -15.33 73.75
CA PRO A 77 -170.14 -14.82 73.94
C PRO A 77 -170.29 -13.48 74.68
N ALA A 78 -171.48 -12.88 74.57
CA ALA A 78 -171.68 -11.42 74.60
C ALA A 78 -172.02 -10.77 75.96
N TRP A 79 -171.45 -11.21 77.09
CA TRP A 79 -171.76 -10.62 78.42
C TRP A 79 -170.54 -10.33 79.32
N TYR A 80 -169.35 -10.16 78.73
CA TYR A 80 -168.09 -9.99 79.47
C TYR A 80 -167.13 -8.96 78.81
N ARG A 81 -167.67 -7.91 78.17
CA ARG A 81 -166.89 -7.02 77.28
C ARG A 81 -166.47 -5.67 77.88
N GLU A 82 -167.23 -5.11 78.81
CA GLU A 82 -167.08 -3.67 79.16
C GLU A 82 -165.96 -3.36 80.17
N ASP A 83 -165.59 -4.28 81.06
CA ASP A 83 -164.57 -4.00 82.08
C ASP A 83 -163.11 -4.09 81.59
N CYS A 84 -162.82 -4.89 80.54
CA CYS A 84 -161.44 -5.07 80.04
C CYS A 84 -160.96 -3.93 79.12
N GLU A 85 -161.83 -3.37 78.28
CA GLU A 85 -161.45 -2.37 77.27
C GLU A 85 -160.92 -1.06 77.91
N SER A 86 -161.38 -0.74 79.13
CA SER A 86 -160.93 0.44 79.89
C SER A 86 -159.46 0.37 80.34
N ILE A 87 -158.94 -0.82 80.65
CA ILE A 87 -157.58 -1.01 81.19
C ILE A 87 -156.53 -1.05 80.06
N GLU A 88 -156.86 -1.65 78.91
CA GLU A 88 -155.94 -1.72 77.76
C GLU A 88 -155.75 -0.36 77.08
N TRP A 89 -156.80 0.47 77.00
CA TRP A 89 -156.72 1.80 76.39
C TRP A 89 -155.69 2.72 77.07
N VAL A 90 -155.66 2.71 78.41
CA VAL A 90 -154.70 3.52 79.21
C VAL A 90 -153.26 3.02 79.06
N ARG A 91 -153.03 1.72 78.90
CA ARG A 91 -151.69 1.17 78.60
C ARG A 91 -151.22 1.58 77.19
N SER A 92 -152.12 1.51 76.20
CA SER A 92 -151.80 1.80 74.80
C SER A 92 -151.33 3.25 74.60
N GLN A 93 -152.01 4.23 75.21
CA GLN A 93 -151.60 5.63 75.12
C GLN A 93 -150.18 5.88 75.69
N ARG A 94 -149.86 5.33 76.87
CA ARG A 94 -148.54 5.53 77.49
C ARG A 94 -147.39 4.92 76.68
N VAL A 95 -147.61 3.78 76.03
CA VAL A 95 -146.58 3.19 75.14
C VAL A 95 -146.36 4.08 73.92
N ALA A 96 -147.44 4.57 73.29
CA ALA A 96 -147.36 5.43 72.11
C ALA A 96 -146.60 6.76 72.36
N GLU A 97 -146.77 7.38 73.54
CA GLU A 97 -146.03 8.60 73.90
C GLU A 97 -144.52 8.35 74.07
N VAL A 98 -144.13 7.29 74.78
CA VAL A 98 -142.72 6.93 74.99
C VAL A 98 -142.04 6.61 73.66
N ASP A 99 -142.72 5.87 72.79
CA ASP A 99 -142.20 5.50 71.47
C ASP A 99 -142.03 6.72 70.55
N CYS A 100 -142.95 7.70 70.63
CA CYS A 100 -142.84 8.97 69.92
C CYS A 100 -141.58 9.75 70.33
N VAL A 101 -141.36 9.92 71.65
CA VAL A 101 -140.19 10.62 72.20
C VAL A 101 -138.88 9.93 71.84
N HIS A 102 -138.83 8.59 71.92
CA HIS A 102 -137.63 7.83 71.56
C HIS A 102 -137.29 7.94 70.07
N ARG A 103 -138.29 7.83 69.18
CA ARG A 103 -138.10 7.99 67.73
C ARG A 103 -137.69 9.41 67.35
N ALA A 104 -138.15 10.44 68.08
CA ALA A 104 -137.71 11.83 67.88
C ALA A 104 -136.23 12.03 68.24
N ALA A 105 -135.79 11.50 69.39
CA ALA A 105 -134.40 11.59 69.84
C ALA A 105 -133.40 10.92 68.87
N ILE A 106 -133.77 9.79 68.27
CA ILE A 106 -132.95 9.10 67.25
C ILE A 106 -132.79 9.96 65.99
N ARG A 107 -133.84 10.65 65.53
CA ARG A 107 -133.76 11.53 64.36
C ARG A 107 -132.82 12.71 64.61
N ALA A 108 -132.92 13.36 65.76
CA ALA A 108 -132.06 14.49 66.14
C ALA A 108 -130.56 14.13 66.09
N LYS A 109 -130.17 12.98 66.66
CA LYS A 109 -128.78 12.50 66.63
C LYS A 109 -128.29 12.12 65.22
N ARG A 110 -129.16 11.71 64.30
CA ARG A 110 -128.78 11.50 62.89
C ARG A 110 -128.51 12.83 62.19
N SER A 111 -129.40 13.82 62.32
CA SER A 111 -129.20 15.15 61.72
C SER A 111 -127.94 15.87 62.20
N GLU A 112 -127.54 15.74 63.48
CA GLU A 112 -126.27 16.29 63.97
C GLU A 112 -125.05 15.61 63.32
N LYS A 113 -125.08 14.28 63.18
CA LYS A 113 -123.99 13.53 62.55
C LYS A 113 -123.85 13.87 61.07
N ASP A 114 -124.97 13.99 60.36
CA ASP A 114 -124.99 14.34 58.94
C ASP A 114 -124.49 15.77 58.70
N ALA A 115 -124.88 16.73 59.57
CA ALA A 115 -124.34 18.10 59.54
C ALA A 115 -122.83 18.15 59.80
N CYS A 116 -122.32 17.35 60.74
CA CYS A 116 -120.89 17.28 61.03
C CYS A 116 -120.08 16.70 59.85
N MET A 117 -120.59 15.67 59.18
CA MET A 117 -119.96 15.09 57.98
C MET A 117 -119.96 16.08 56.80
N ALA A 118 -121.04 16.85 56.62
CA ALA A 118 -121.13 17.87 55.58
C ALA A 118 -120.06 18.97 55.74
N MET A 119 -119.88 19.49 56.96
CA MET A 119 -118.83 20.49 57.23
C MET A 119 -117.42 19.93 56.97
N HIS A 120 -117.14 18.69 57.39
CA HIS A 120 -115.84 18.08 57.17
C HIS A 120 -115.52 17.91 55.68
N MET A 121 -116.50 17.49 54.87
CA MET A 121 -116.35 17.39 53.41
C MET A 121 -116.04 18.74 52.75
N GLN A 122 -116.69 19.82 53.18
CA GLN A 122 -116.45 21.16 52.66
C GLN A 122 -115.06 21.70 53.03
N GLU A 123 -114.57 21.40 54.24
CA GLU A 123 -113.21 21.76 54.65
C GLU A 123 -112.14 20.99 53.84
N LEU A 124 -112.39 19.72 53.53
CA LEU A 124 -111.44 18.88 52.80
C LEU A 124 -111.31 19.33 51.32
N GLN A 125 -112.43 19.70 50.69
CA GLN A 125 -112.46 20.26 49.34
C GLN A 125 -111.71 21.62 49.24
N THR A 126 -111.95 22.53 50.19
CA THR A 126 -111.28 23.84 50.21
C THR A 126 -109.77 23.72 50.47
N ARG A 127 -109.34 22.82 51.37
CA ARG A 127 -107.92 22.52 51.59
C ARG A 127 -107.26 21.92 50.33
N HIS A 128 -107.94 21.03 49.60
CA HIS A 128 -107.41 20.45 48.36
C HIS A 128 -107.18 21.52 47.29
N TYR A 129 -108.18 22.39 47.03
CA TYR A 129 -108.08 23.49 46.07
C TYR A 129 -106.91 24.44 46.36
N ILE A 130 -106.75 24.87 47.62
CA ILE A 130 -105.63 25.71 48.06
C ILE A 130 -104.28 25.01 47.86
N SER A 131 -104.23 23.67 47.99
CA SER A 131 -103.00 22.89 47.83
C SER A 131 -102.54 22.79 46.37
N GLU A 132 -103.45 22.57 45.43
CA GLU A 132 -103.12 22.51 43.99
C GLU A 132 -102.73 23.88 43.45
N HIS A 133 -103.50 24.93 43.77
CA HIS A 133 -103.18 26.29 43.32
C HIS A 133 -101.78 26.74 43.81
N ARG A 134 -101.34 26.29 44.99
CA ARG A 134 -99.97 26.51 45.50
C ARG A 134 -98.90 25.68 44.77
N LYS A 135 -99.21 24.47 44.29
CA LYS A 135 -98.29 23.65 43.47
C LYS A 135 -98.11 24.25 42.08
N GLU A 136 -99.19 24.68 41.45
CA GLU A 136 -99.17 25.31 40.13
C GLU A 136 -98.36 26.61 40.13
N LEU A 137 -98.57 27.48 41.13
CA LEU A 137 -97.80 28.72 41.26
C LEU A 137 -96.29 28.45 41.45
N LYS A 138 -95.92 27.38 42.15
CA LYS A 138 -94.51 26.95 42.29
C LYS A 138 -93.94 26.42 40.98
N ARG A 139 -94.69 25.61 40.22
CA ARG A 139 -94.28 25.10 38.90
C ARG A 139 -94.07 26.25 37.91
N ALA A 140 -95.00 27.19 37.82
CA ALA A 140 -94.91 28.36 36.94
C ALA A 140 -93.65 29.21 37.23
N ARG A 141 -93.35 29.46 38.52
CA ARG A 141 -92.12 30.17 38.92
C ARG A 141 -90.84 29.39 38.57
N GLN A 142 -90.82 28.07 38.77
CA GLN A 142 -89.67 27.24 38.40
C GLN A 142 -89.44 27.21 36.89
N GLN A 143 -90.50 27.24 36.08
CA GLN A 143 -90.41 27.28 34.63
C GLN A 143 -89.82 28.62 34.15
N GLN A 144 -90.35 29.76 34.60
CA GLN A 144 -89.81 31.08 34.26
C GLN A 144 -88.32 31.27 34.62
N VAL A 145 -87.85 30.68 35.73
CA VAL A 145 -86.43 30.70 36.09
C VAL A 145 -85.60 29.85 35.14
N ARG A 146 -86.07 28.65 34.75
CA ARG A 146 -85.39 27.79 33.77
C ARG A 146 -85.31 28.45 32.39
N ASP A 147 -86.39 29.08 31.95
CA ASP A 147 -86.46 29.71 30.64
C ASP A 147 -85.49 30.91 30.56
N ARG A 148 -85.40 31.74 31.63
CA ARG A 148 -84.38 32.80 31.73
C ARG A 148 -82.95 32.27 31.70
N MET A 149 -82.64 31.22 32.47
CA MET A 149 -81.31 30.60 32.45
C MET A 149 -80.95 30.03 31.07
N ALA A 150 -81.92 29.41 30.39
CA ALA A 150 -81.73 28.89 29.04
C ALA A 150 -81.49 30.00 28.01
N GLU A 151 -82.19 31.13 28.13
CA GLU A 151 -81.92 32.32 27.31
C GLU A 151 -80.51 32.88 27.54
N GLU A 152 -80.06 33.03 28.79
CA GLU A 152 -78.72 33.51 29.11
C GLU A 152 -77.62 32.53 28.64
N GLU A 153 -77.82 31.22 28.80
CA GLU A 153 -76.94 30.20 28.22
C GLU A 153 -76.90 30.27 26.69
N SER A 154 -78.03 30.52 26.02
CA SER A 154 -78.06 30.65 24.55
C SER A 154 -77.25 31.87 24.07
N ARG A 155 -77.39 33.02 24.74
CA ARG A 155 -76.67 34.27 24.42
C ARG A 155 -75.17 34.13 24.66
N THR A 156 -74.77 33.50 25.77
CA THR A 156 -73.35 33.27 26.09
C THR A 156 -72.70 32.27 25.13
N ARG A 157 -73.38 31.18 24.74
CA ARG A 157 -72.88 30.24 23.71
C ARG A 157 -72.63 30.93 22.36
N VAL A 158 -73.56 31.75 21.89
CA VAL A 158 -73.39 32.52 20.63
C VAL A 158 -72.18 33.46 20.70
N TYR A 159 -71.95 34.11 21.84
CA TYR A 159 -70.78 34.97 22.04
C TYR A 159 -69.45 34.19 22.06
N VAL A 160 -69.41 33.04 22.75
CA VAL A 160 -68.23 32.17 22.81
C VAL A 160 -67.91 31.59 21.43
N ASP A 161 -68.90 31.14 20.67
CA ASP A 161 -68.72 30.66 19.29
C ASP A 161 -68.22 31.77 18.35
N ALA A 162 -68.68 33.01 18.53
CA ALA A 162 -68.19 34.17 17.79
C ALA A 162 -66.71 34.47 18.10
N MET A 163 -66.31 34.44 19.39
CA MET A 163 -64.90 34.58 19.79
C MET A 163 -64.03 33.43 19.27
N ALA A 164 -64.51 32.19 19.31
CA ALA A 164 -63.81 31.02 18.79
C ALA A 164 -63.57 31.12 17.28
N LYS A 165 -64.59 31.57 16.51
CA LYS A 165 -64.46 31.83 15.07
C LYS A 165 -63.47 32.97 14.78
N ALA A 166 -63.55 34.06 15.54
CA ALA A 166 -62.64 35.20 15.38
C ALA A 166 -61.17 34.84 15.65
N THR A 167 -60.90 34.11 16.74
CA THR A 167 -59.55 33.65 17.11
C THR A 167 -58.99 32.64 16.11
N PHE A 168 -59.80 31.69 15.64
CA PHE A 168 -59.40 30.74 14.58
C PHE A 168 -59.03 31.48 13.27
N LEU A 169 -59.87 32.41 12.82
CA LEU A 169 -59.60 33.22 11.62
C LEU A 169 -58.33 34.08 11.77
N HIS A 170 -58.06 34.61 12.98
CA HIS A 170 -56.83 35.34 13.27
C HIS A 170 -55.60 34.43 13.18
N GLN A 171 -55.63 33.24 13.79
CA GLN A 171 -54.55 32.26 13.71
C GLN A 171 -54.30 31.77 12.27
N CYS A 172 -55.35 31.57 11.47
CA CYS A 172 -55.23 31.24 10.04
C CYS A 172 -54.55 32.38 9.24
N LYS A 173 -54.90 33.64 9.51
CA LYS A 173 -54.23 34.80 8.89
C LYS A 173 -52.75 34.89 9.28
N LEU A 174 -52.41 34.62 10.55
CA LEU A 174 -51.01 34.57 11.01
C LEU A 174 -50.23 33.44 10.34
N ARG A 175 -50.76 32.21 10.30
CA ARG A 175 -50.11 31.08 9.61
C ARG A 175 -49.87 31.36 8.13
N LYS A 176 -50.84 31.96 7.44
CA LYS A 176 -50.68 32.35 6.02
C LYS A 176 -49.55 33.38 5.84
N ARG A 177 -49.50 34.42 6.70
CA ARG A 177 -48.41 35.41 6.69
C ARG A 177 -47.04 34.77 6.97
N GLN A 178 -46.96 33.83 7.90
CA GLN A 178 -45.73 33.11 8.21
C GLN A 178 -45.24 32.33 6.98
N VAL A 179 -46.09 31.52 6.35
CA VAL A 179 -45.75 30.78 5.12
C VAL A 179 -45.36 31.71 3.96
N GLU A 180 -45.96 32.89 3.84
CA GLU A 180 -45.56 33.90 2.84
C GLU A 180 -44.21 34.56 3.14
N LEU A 181 -43.85 34.73 4.41
CA LEU A 181 -42.53 35.21 4.83
C LEU A 181 -41.46 34.13 4.63
N ASP A 182 -41.74 32.90 5.03
CA ASP A 182 -40.83 31.76 4.90
C ASP A 182 -40.53 31.49 3.41
N ARG A 183 -41.55 31.49 2.53
CA ARG A 183 -41.37 31.41 1.06
C ARG A 183 -40.53 32.55 0.49
N LYS A 184 -40.66 33.77 1.01
CA LYS A 184 -39.82 34.91 0.60
C LYS A 184 -38.39 34.78 1.11
N ALA A 185 -38.18 34.19 2.28
CA ALA A 185 -36.84 33.88 2.80
C ALA A 185 -36.18 32.76 1.97
N GLU A 186 -36.91 31.68 1.65
CA GLU A 186 -36.45 30.62 0.76
C GLU A 186 -36.08 31.15 -0.63
N ALA A 187 -36.90 32.00 -1.25
CA ALA A 187 -36.60 32.60 -2.55
C ALA A 187 -35.34 33.49 -2.51
N LYS A 188 -35.14 34.24 -1.42
CA LYS A 188 -33.90 35.02 -1.20
C LYS A 188 -32.69 34.11 -0.99
N ALA A 189 -32.84 33.00 -0.28
CA ALA A 189 -31.76 32.03 -0.07
C ALA A 189 -31.36 31.34 -1.38
N ARG A 190 -32.33 30.90 -2.21
CA ARG A 190 -32.06 30.31 -3.53
C ARG A 190 -31.34 31.29 -4.45
N THR A 191 -31.83 32.52 -4.57
CA THR A 191 -31.18 33.56 -5.40
C THR A 191 -29.82 34.03 -4.87
N ALA A 192 -29.50 33.80 -3.60
CA ALA A 192 -28.15 33.96 -3.07
C ALA A 192 -27.24 32.79 -3.47
N MET A 193 -27.68 31.54 -3.27
CA MET A 193 -26.93 30.35 -3.70
C MET A 193 -26.65 30.35 -5.21
N GLU A 194 -27.64 30.70 -6.04
CA GLU A 194 -27.46 30.82 -7.50
C GLU A 194 -26.38 31.85 -7.89
N ARG A 195 -26.20 32.91 -7.10
CA ARG A 195 -25.12 33.90 -7.34
C ARG A 195 -23.76 33.35 -6.91
N GLU A 196 -23.67 32.69 -5.76
CA GLU A 196 -22.44 32.05 -5.29
C GLU A 196 -21.98 30.95 -6.26
N GLU A 197 -22.91 30.14 -6.79
CA GLU A 197 -22.64 29.16 -7.84
C GLU A 197 -22.16 29.82 -9.13
N LEU A 198 -22.75 30.93 -9.57
CA LEU A 198 -22.28 31.67 -10.74
C LEU A 198 -20.86 32.23 -10.52
N ASP A 199 -20.59 32.84 -9.38
CA ASP A 199 -19.28 33.40 -9.07
C ASP A 199 -18.19 32.33 -9.03
N GLU A 200 -18.42 31.19 -8.36
CA GLU A 200 -17.47 30.07 -8.34
C GLU A 200 -17.31 29.44 -9.74
N ASN A 201 -18.39 29.34 -10.54
CA ASN A 201 -18.28 28.91 -11.94
C ASN A 201 -17.42 29.86 -12.79
N THR A 202 -17.51 31.19 -12.59
CA THR A 202 -16.61 32.12 -13.31
C THR A 202 -15.16 32.01 -12.84
N ARG A 203 -14.92 31.73 -11.55
CA ARG A 203 -13.60 31.48 -10.99
C ARG A 203 -12.98 30.20 -11.57
N LEU A 204 -13.75 29.12 -11.64
CA LEU A 204 -13.32 27.85 -12.24
C LEU A 204 -12.99 28.01 -13.73
N ARG A 205 -13.78 28.79 -14.50
CA ARG A 205 -13.45 29.14 -15.90
C ARG A 205 -12.09 29.87 -16.00
N LYS A 206 -11.88 30.92 -15.20
CA LYS A 206 -10.58 31.65 -15.17
C LYS A 206 -9.39 30.74 -14.84
N ILE A 207 -9.58 29.74 -13.96
CA ILE A 207 -8.55 28.74 -13.65
C ILE A 207 -8.32 27.80 -14.84
N ALA A 208 -9.38 27.31 -15.49
CA ALA A 208 -9.29 26.47 -16.68
C ALA A 208 -8.58 27.19 -17.84
N ASP A 209 -8.93 28.45 -18.11
CA ASP A 209 -8.29 29.30 -19.13
C ASP A 209 -6.79 29.49 -18.84
N LYS A 210 -6.42 29.73 -17.58
CA LYS A 210 -5.02 29.82 -17.14
C LYS A 210 -4.26 28.49 -17.31
N ILE A 211 -4.91 27.35 -17.06
CA ILE A 211 -4.32 26.03 -17.29
C ILE A 211 -4.12 25.79 -18.79
N ALA A 212 -5.10 26.12 -19.63
CA ALA A 212 -5.01 26.00 -21.09
C ALA A 212 -3.86 26.88 -21.65
N TYR A 213 -3.76 28.14 -21.20
CA TYR A 213 -2.65 29.03 -21.56
C TYR A 213 -1.28 28.49 -21.12
N ASN A 214 -1.17 27.94 -19.90
CA ASN A 214 0.07 27.30 -19.45
C ASN A 214 0.43 26.06 -20.27
N GLN A 215 -0.56 25.30 -20.76
CA GLN A 215 -0.32 24.16 -21.66
C GLN A 215 0.14 24.60 -23.05
N THR A 216 -0.44 25.66 -23.62
CA THR A 216 0.03 26.20 -24.92
C THR A 216 1.42 26.80 -24.81
N LEU A 217 1.72 27.53 -23.73
CA LEU A 217 3.07 28.05 -23.45
C LEU A 217 4.11 26.93 -23.36
N LYS A 218 3.82 25.84 -22.64
CA LYS A 218 4.71 24.66 -22.57
C LYS A 218 4.93 23.99 -23.93
N ARG A 219 3.88 23.90 -24.78
CA ARG A 219 4.00 23.37 -26.15
C ARG A 219 4.88 24.27 -27.03
N MET A 220 4.79 25.59 -26.88
CA MET A 220 5.65 26.54 -27.60
C MET A 220 7.12 26.41 -27.15
N GLN A 221 7.37 26.34 -25.84
CA GLN A 221 8.71 26.13 -25.28
C GLN A 221 9.34 24.81 -25.77
N ALA A 222 8.59 23.70 -25.75
CA ALA A 222 9.05 22.42 -26.28
C ALA A 222 9.33 22.46 -27.79
N ALA A 223 8.58 23.24 -28.57
CA ALA A 223 8.83 23.44 -30.00
C ALA A 223 10.12 24.25 -30.25
N ASP A 224 10.36 25.32 -29.47
CA ASP A 224 11.60 26.11 -29.52
C ASP A 224 12.82 25.28 -29.11
N GLU A 225 12.69 24.45 -28.08
CA GLU A 225 13.74 23.51 -27.64
C GLU A 225 14.04 22.46 -28.72
N ALA A 226 13.01 21.87 -29.35
CA ALA A 226 13.18 20.95 -30.47
C ALA A 226 13.82 21.63 -31.70
N TYR A 227 13.52 22.90 -31.95
CA TYR A 227 14.16 23.67 -33.01
C TYR A 227 15.64 23.93 -32.71
N ARG A 228 15.98 24.31 -31.48
CA ARG A 228 17.37 24.48 -31.01
C ARG A 228 18.15 23.16 -31.06
N ALA A 229 17.53 22.04 -30.69
CA ALA A 229 18.14 20.71 -30.81
C ALA A 229 18.49 20.38 -32.26
N LYS A 230 17.56 20.59 -33.20
CA LYS A 230 17.82 20.41 -34.65
C LYS A 230 18.91 21.35 -35.19
N GLN A 231 19.05 22.57 -34.66
CA GLN A 231 20.18 23.44 -35.01
C GLN A 231 21.50 22.90 -34.45
N ALA A 232 21.51 22.41 -33.21
CA ALA A 232 22.69 21.81 -32.58
C ALA A 232 23.14 20.54 -33.32
N GLU A 233 22.21 19.67 -33.74
CA GLU A 233 22.49 18.50 -34.58
C GLU A 233 23.15 18.87 -35.90
N LYS A 234 22.61 19.87 -36.63
CA LYS A 234 23.22 20.37 -37.88
C LYS A 234 24.63 20.91 -37.67
N LEU A 235 24.87 21.63 -36.56
CA LEU A 235 26.21 22.13 -36.21
C LEU A 235 27.17 20.99 -35.82
N PHE A 236 26.68 19.97 -35.12
CA PHE A 236 27.44 18.77 -34.79
C PHE A 236 27.81 17.99 -36.06
N GLU A 237 26.85 17.75 -36.95
CA GLU A 237 27.08 17.06 -38.22
C GLU A 237 28.11 17.81 -39.09
N ALA A 238 28.01 19.14 -39.18
CA ALA A 238 29.00 19.97 -39.88
C ALA A 238 30.41 19.86 -39.27
N ARG A 239 30.52 19.78 -37.92
CA ARG A 239 31.79 19.52 -37.23
C ARG A 239 32.34 18.13 -37.54
N CYS A 240 31.50 17.10 -37.54
CA CYS A 240 31.87 15.72 -37.89
C CYS A 240 32.36 15.62 -39.33
N ARG A 241 31.64 16.21 -40.30
CA ARG A 241 32.07 16.28 -41.71
C ARG A 241 33.43 16.99 -41.86
N LYS A 242 33.66 18.10 -41.15
CA LYS A 242 34.96 18.80 -41.13
C LYS A 242 36.08 17.96 -40.50
N LEU A 243 35.78 17.20 -39.44
CA LEU A 243 36.75 16.31 -38.79
C LEU A 243 37.17 15.16 -39.73
N MET A 244 36.20 14.51 -40.38
CA MET A 244 36.46 13.47 -41.38
C MET A 244 37.33 13.99 -42.52
N HIS A 245 36.97 15.13 -43.11
CA HIS A 245 37.76 15.76 -44.17
C HIS A 245 39.21 16.10 -43.73
N ASN A 246 39.39 16.59 -42.50
CA ASN A 246 40.72 16.86 -41.96
C ASN A 246 41.57 15.57 -41.83
N GLU A 247 40.96 14.46 -41.43
CA GLU A 247 41.66 13.17 -41.29
C GLU A 247 41.94 12.54 -42.66
N GLU A 248 41.02 12.62 -43.63
CA GLU A 248 41.27 12.28 -45.03
C GLU A 248 42.49 13.05 -45.58
N MET A 249 42.52 14.38 -45.39
CA MET A 249 43.65 15.22 -45.82
C MET A 249 44.95 14.92 -45.05
N ARG A 250 44.88 14.42 -43.82
CA ARG A 250 46.03 13.94 -43.05
C ARG A 250 46.56 12.61 -43.60
N LEU A 251 45.67 11.65 -43.88
CA LEU A 251 46.02 10.37 -44.50
C LEU A 251 46.60 10.57 -45.91
N HIS A 252 46.06 11.48 -46.70
CA HIS A 252 46.58 11.79 -48.04
C HIS A 252 48.01 12.35 -47.97
N ARG A 253 48.31 13.25 -47.03
CA ARG A 253 49.68 13.73 -46.76
C ARG A 253 50.62 12.58 -46.36
N LEU A 254 50.23 11.76 -45.39
CA LEU A 254 51.02 10.60 -44.96
C LEU A 254 51.29 9.63 -46.11
N TYR A 255 50.30 9.35 -46.96
CA TYR A 255 50.47 8.51 -48.14
C TYR A 255 51.48 9.10 -49.13
N THR A 256 51.39 10.41 -49.43
CA THR A 256 52.38 11.07 -50.29
C THR A 256 53.79 11.07 -49.70
N GLU A 257 53.95 11.18 -48.38
CA GLU A 257 55.26 11.05 -47.71
C GLU A 257 55.83 9.62 -47.80
N VAL A 258 55.01 8.59 -47.56
CA VAL A 258 55.44 7.18 -47.66
C VAL A 258 55.92 6.89 -49.08
N LEU A 259 55.13 7.28 -50.08
CA LEU A 259 55.43 7.06 -51.49
C LEU A 259 56.66 7.86 -51.94
N HIS A 260 56.92 9.04 -51.36
CA HIS A 260 58.19 9.76 -51.55
C HIS A 260 59.39 9.03 -50.92
N ARG A 261 59.25 8.51 -49.69
CA ARG A 261 60.30 7.73 -49.00
C ARG A 261 60.60 6.41 -49.72
N GLU A 262 59.61 5.79 -50.36
CA GLU A 262 59.79 4.60 -51.20
C GLU A 262 60.61 4.90 -52.45
N ARG A 263 60.26 5.96 -53.21
CA ARG A 263 61.09 6.41 -54.34
C ARG A 263 62.53 6.74 -53.93
N LEU A 264 62.75 7.27 -52.71
CA LEU A 264 64.09 7.52 -52.18
C LEU A 264 64.84 6.22 -51.80
N ARG A 265 64.15 5.20 -51.26
CA ARG A 265 64.72 3.88 -51.01
C ARG A 265 65.10 3.20 -52.32
N GLU A 266 64.19 3.12 -53.29
CA GLU A 266 64.47 2.56 -54.61
C GLU A 266 65.67 3.23 -55.30
N ARG A 267 65.79 4.57 -55.23
CA ARG A 267 66.96 5.26 -55.79
C ARG A 267 68.25 4.83 -55.11
N LYS A 268 68.26 4.71 -53.77
CA LYS A 268 69.44 4.25 -53.02
C LYS A 268 69.78 2.80 -53.34
N GLU A 269 68.79 1.92 -53.46
CA GLU A 269 68.97 0.51 -53.84
C GLU A 269 69.50 0.38 -55.27
N ARG A 270 68.98 1.14 -56.23
CA ARG A 270 69.52 1.19 -57.61
C ARG A 270 70.97 1.67 -57.65
N HIS A 271 71.33 2.70 -56.85
CA HIS A 271 72.72 3.14 -56.72
C HIS A 271 73.62 2.09 -56.04
N LEU A 272 73.10 1.36 -55.06
CA LEU A 272 73.84 0.27 -54.40
C LEU A 272 74.10 -0.88 -55.37
N MET A 273 73.07 -1.39 -56.05
CA MET A 273 73.23 -2.46 -57.05
C MET A 273 74.19 -2.04 -58.18
N HIS A 274 74.12 -0.79 -58.66
CA HIS A 274 75.06 -0.29 -59.66
C HIS A 274 76.51 -0.25 -59.15
N ASN A 275 76.72 0.09 -57.87
CA ASN A 275 78.05 0.05 -57.26
C ASN A 275 78.54 -1.40 -57.06
N ASP A 276 77.67 -2.32 -56.68
CA ASP A 276 77.98 -3.74 -56.51
C ASP A 276 78.30 -4.40 -57.86
N ASP A 277 77.57 -4.08 -58.93
CA ASP A 277 77.88 -4.49 -60.30
C ASP A 277 79.27 -3.99 -60.74
N MET A 278 79.57 -2.70 -60.51
CA MET A 278 80.88 -2.10 -60.79
C MET A 278 82.01 -2.75 -59.97
N TYR A 279 81.74 -3.15 -58.73
CA TYR A 279 82.70 -3.85 -57.88
C TYR A 279 82.93 -5.29 -58.34
N MET A 280 81.87 -6.01 -58.71
CA MET A 280 81.94 -7.36 -59.27
C MET A 280 82.69 -7.38 -60.61
N GLN A 281 82.48 -6.40 -61.49
CA GLN A 281 83.25 -6.24 -62.72
C GLN A 281 84.75 -6.07 -62.43
N ARG A 282 85.14 -5.25 -61.44
CA ARG A 282 86.55 -5.12 -61.04
C ARG A 282 87.14 -6.44 -60.53
N ILE A 283 86.41 -7.21 -59.72
CA ILE A 283 86.86 -8.52 -59.25
C ILE A 283 87.06 -9.50 -60.42
N LEU A 284 86.16 -9.48 -61.41
CA LEU A 284 86.28 -10.32 -62.61
C LEU A 284 87.49 -9.90 -63.45
N ASP A 285 87.70 -8.60 -63.68
CA ASP A 285 88.88 -8.06 -64.36
C ASP A 285 90.19 -8.41 -63.64
N GLU A 286 90.22 -8.35 -62.31
CA GLU A 286 91.38 -8.73 -61.50
C GLU A 286 91.65 -10.24 -61.57
N ARG A 287 90.59 -11.07 -61.52
CA ARG A 287 90.70 -12.52 -61.71
C ARG A 287 91.21 -12.86 -63.12
N GLU A 288 90.73 -12.18 -64.15
CA GLU A 288 91.18 -12.42 -65.53
C GLU A 288 92.62 -11.94 -65.73
N LYS A 289 93.02 -10.79 -65.17
CA LYS A 289 94.43 -10.36 -65.12
C LYS A 289 95.32 -11.36 -64.38
N MET A 290 94.84 -11.95 -63.28
CA MET A 290 95.57 -13.00 -62.55
C MET A 290 95.63 -14.31 -63.33
N ARG A 291 94.57 -14.69 -64.05
CA ARG A 291 94.56 -15.83 -64.97
C ARG A 291 95.56 -15.64 -66.10
N LEU A 292 95.57 -14.47 -66.76
CA LEU A 292 96.52 -14.12 -67.81
C LEU A 292 97.96 -14.14 -67.30
N ARG A 293 98.25 -13.54 -66.13
CA ARG A 293 99.56 -13.64 -65.47
C ARG A 293 99.96 -15.08 -65.10
N THR A 294 98.98 -15.94 -64.82
CA THR A 294 99.24 -17.36 -64.54
C THR A 294 99.54 -18.11 -65.84
N MET A 295 98.82 -17.82 -66.93
CA MET A 295 99.11 -18.34 -68.27
C MET A 295 100.49 -17.89 -68.79
N GLU A 296 100.88 -16.63 -68.59
CA GLU A 296 102.23 -16.16 -68.89
C GLU A 296 103.29 -16.89 -68.07
N LYS A 297 103.02 -17.18 -66.79
CA LYS A 297 103.93 -17.96 -65.93
C LYS A 297 104.01 -19.41 -66.37
N THR A 298 102.90 -20.08 -66.68
CA THR A 298 102.92 -21.46 -67.18
C THR A 298 103.65 -21.52 -68.52
N HIS A 299 103.42 -20.57 -69.43
CA HIS A 299 104.12 -20.51 -70.71
C HIS A 299 105.63 -20.28 -70.55
N ARG A 300 106.07 -19.40 -69.63
CA ARG A 300 107.50 -19.24 -69.28
C ARG A 300 108.09 -20.49 -68.63
N VAL A 301 107.32 -21.20 -67.83
CA VAL A 301 107.73 -22.48 -67.21
C VAL A 301 107.77 -23.60 -68.26
N GLU A 302 106.87 -23.62 -69.24
CA GLU A 302 106.89 -24.56 -70.37
C GLU A 302 108.15 -24.36 -71.21
N MET A 303 108.49 -23.13 -71.60
CA MET A 303 109.77 -22.85 -72.27
C MET A 303 110.99 -23.29 -71.43
N ALA A 304 110.98 -23.04 -70.12
CA ALA A 304 112.05 -23.49 -69.21
C ALA A 304 112.08 -25.03 -69.04
N VAL A 305 110.93 -25.71 -69.14
CA VAL A 305 110.81 -27.17 -69.08
C VAL A 305 111.23 -27.81 -70.40
N GLU A 306 111.06 -27.15 -71.54
CA GLU A 306 111.62 -27.59 -72.82
C GLU A 306 113.16 -27.48 -72.83
N ASP A 307 113.71 -26.36 -72.33
CA ASP A 307 115.15 -26.21 -72.07
C ASP A 307 115.67 -27.33 -71.13
N VAL A 308 115.00 -27.56 -69.99
CA VAL A 308 115.40 -28.59 -69.02
C VAL A 308 115.23 -30.01 -69.58
N ARG A 309 114.20 -30.29 -70.40
CA ARG A 309 114.02 -31.60 -71.06
C ARG A 309 115.13 -31.90 -72.08
N SER A 310 115.66 -30.89 -72.75
CA SER A 310 116.83 -31.05 -73.64
C SER A 310 118.09 -31.49 -72.87
N HIS A 311 118.23 -31.03 -71.63
CA HIS A 311 119.32 -31.42 -70.72
C HIS A 311 119.06 -32.76 -70.00
N GLN A 312 117.81 -33.08 -69.63
CA GLN A 312 117.47 -34.28 -68.87
C GLN A 312 117.67 -35.59 -69.65
N TRP A 313 117.53 -35.59 -70.98
CA TRP A 313 117.86 -36.77 -71.80
C TRP A 313 119.32 -37.23 -71.65
N ARG A 314 120.26 -36.32 -71.37
CA ARG A 314 121.68 -36.66 -71.09
C ARG A 314 121.95 -37.09 -69.65
N SER A 315 120.99 -36.90 -68.73
CA SER A 315 121.13 -37.28 -67.32
C SER A 315 120.42 -38.59 -66.98
N LEU A 316 119.43 -39.00 -67.80
CA LEU A 316 118.62 -40.20 -67.54
C LEU A 316 119.31 -41.52 -67.93
N GLU A 317 120.34 -41.48 -68.78
CA GLU A 317 121.23 -42.65 -69.00
C GLU A 317 122.12 -42.96 -67.78
N ALA A 318 122.34 -41.98 -66.88
CA ALA A 318 123.26 -42.11 -65.74
C ALA A 318 122.59 -42.56 -64.43
N GLN A 319 121.26 -42.68 -64.37
CA GLN A 319 120.50 -42.97 -63.13
C GLN A 319 119.68 -44.28 -63.18
N ALA A 320 120.07 -45.22 -64.03
CA ALA A 320 119.48 -46.56 -64.11
C ALA A 320 119.99 -47.56 -63.03
N THR A 321 120.76 -47.10 -62.04
CA THR A 321 121.58 -47.97 -61.16
C THR A 321 121.29 -47.91 -59.66
N ILE A 322 120.39 -47.05 -59.15
CA ILE A 322 120.22 -46.86 -57.69
C ILE A 322 118.74 -46.77 -57.26
N MET A 323 118.21 -47.90 -56.76
CA MET A 323 117.09 -48.09 -55.80
C MET A 323 115.67 -47.57 -56.16
N GLY A 324 114.57 -48.24 -55.81
CA GLY A 324 114.39 -49.53 -55.12
C GLY A 324 113.80 -49.45 -53.70
N LEU A 325 112.46 -49.58 -53.61
CA LEU A 325 111.64 -50.03 -52.44
C LEU A 325 111.22 -49.05 -51.30
N VAL A 326 110.14 -49.48 -50.61
CA VAL A 326 109.46 -48.97 -49.38
C VAL A 326 108.60 -47.70 -49.55
N ARG A 327 107.26 -47.62 -49.37
CA ARG A 327 106.16 -48.44 -48.79
C ARG A 327 105.80 -48.23 -47.28
N LEU A 328 104.83 -47.33 -47.03
CA LEU A 328 103.73 -47.34 -46.03
C LEU A 328 103.91 -47.89 -44.59
N PHE A 329 103.62 -47.08 -43.55
CA PHE A 329 102.87 -47.47 -42.31
C PHE A 329 102.47 -46.28 -41.39
N VAL A 330 101.73 -46.54 -40.27
CA VAL A 330 101.48 -45.70 -39.04
C VAL A 330 100.33 -44.63 -39.11
N ILE A 331 99.39 -44.38 -38.15
CA ILE A 331 98.87 -44.95 -36.84
C ILE A 331 97.45 -44.30 -36.55
N LYS A 332 96.39 -44.99 -36.00
CA LYS A 332 95.86 -45.04 -34.59
C LYS A 332 95.44 -43.65 -33.96
N GLN A 333 94.50 -43.43 -33.01
CA GLN A 333 93.89 -44.25 -31.91
C GLN A 333 92.71 -43.53 -31.14
N PHE A 334 91.88 -44.28 -30.37
CA PHE A 334 90.97 -43.89 -29.23
C PHE A 334 89.75 -42.93 -29.44
N GLY A 335 88.65 -42.97 -28.65
CA GLY A 335 88.17 -43.96 -27.65
C GLY A 335 87.06 -43.49 -26.65
N PHE A 336 86.07 -44.37 -26.37
CA PHE A 336 85.28 -44.58 -25.11
C PHE A 336 84.13 -43.64 -24.59
N PHE A 337 82.94 -44.27 -24.41
CA PHE A 337 81.87 -44.13 -23.36
C PHE A 337 81.08 -42.78 -23.23
N ASP A 338 79.84 -42.69 -22.71
CA ASP A 338 79.08 -43.58 -21.80
C ASP A 338 77.52 -43.41 -21.88
N GLY A 339 76.78 -44.34 -21.26
CA GLY A 339 75.58 -44.10 -20.43
C GLY A 339 74.27 -43.52 -21.01
N HIS A 340 73.29 -44.39 -21.31
CA HIS A 340 71.88 -43.98 -21.48
C HIS A 340 71.13 -43.86 -20.14
N VAL A 341 70.47 -42.72 -19.91
CA VAL A 341 69.28 -42.60 -19.04
C VAL A 341 68.18 -41.88 -19.84
N GLN A 342 66.98 -42.47 -19.90
CA GLN A 342 65.86 -41.90 -20.66
C GLN A 342 65.34 -40.62 -20.01
N ALA A 343 65.48 -39.49 -20.71
CA ALA A 343 64.80 -38.26 -20.35
C ALA A 343 63.35 -38.29 -20.87
N ILE A 344 62.38 -38.03 -19.98
CA ILE A 344 60.96 -37.84 -20.32
C ILE A 344 60.73 -36.52 -21.12
N TRP A 345 61.76 -35.70 -21.23
CA TRP A 345 61.73 -34.36 -21.84
C TRP A 345 62.78 -34.30 -22.94
N SER A 346 62.46 -33.65 -24.07
CA SER A 346 63.41 -33.51 -25.17
C SER A 346 64.60 -32.62 -24.79
N ALA A 347 65.75 -32.86 -25.41
CA ALA A 347 66.95 -32.03 -25.24
C ALA A 347 66.70 -30.53 -25.59
N ARG A 348 65.64 -30.24 -26.36
CA ARG A 348 65.20 -28.89 -26.72
C ARG A 348 64.44 -28.22 -25.58
N GLU A 349 63.58 -28.94 -24.88
CA GLU A 349 62.86 -28.46 -23.69
C GLU A 349 63.80 -28.29 -22.50
N LEU A 350 64.76 -29.21 -22.31
CA LEU A 350 65.82 -29.06 -21.32
C LEU A 350 66.72 -27.83 -21.60
N LYS A 351 67.09 -27.56 -22.86
CA LYS A 351 67.79 -26.32 -23.24
C LYS A 351 66.94 -25.08 -23.03
N ALA A 352 65.66 -25.11 -23.35
CA ALA A 352 64.75 -23.98 -23.14
C ALA A 352 64.58 -23.68 -21.64
N LEU A 353 64.38 -24.71 -20.81
CA LEU A 353 64.28 -24.58 -19.35
C LEU A 353 65.60 -24.07 -18.76
N ALA A 354 66.75 -24.64 -19.15
CA ALA A 354 68.06 -24.21 -18.69
C ALA A 354 68.39 -22.77 -19.10
N ALA A 355 68.06 -22.36 -20.33
CA ALA A 355 68.23 -20.98 -20.78
C ALA A 355 67.30 -20.03 -20.00
N HIS A 356 66.07 -20.43 -19.70
CA HIS A 356 65.13 -19.61 -18.92
C HIS A 356 65.58 -19.46 -17.45
N VAL A 357 66.14 -20.53 -16.87
CA VAL A 357 66.77 -20.53 -15.53
C VAL A 357 68.06 -19.70 -15.49
N GLN A 358 68.91 -19.77 -16.53
CA GLN A 358 70.14 -18.98 -16.62
C GLN A 358 69.87 -17.48 -16.85
N HIS A 359 68.89 -17.13 -17.69
CA HIS A 359 68.56 -15.73 -17.96
C HIS A 359 67.74 -15.08 -16.84
N PHE A 360 66.93 -15.87 -16.11
CA PHE A 360 66.05 -15.34 -15.05
C PHE A 360 66.07 -16.22 -13.78
N PRO A 361 67.23 -16.41 -13.11
CA PRO A 361 67.31 -17.24 -11.89
C PRO A 361 66.43 -16.71 -10.75
N ASN A 362 66.15 -15.39 -10.75
CA ASN A 362 65.25 -14.76 -9.82
C ASN A 362 63.76 -15.11 -10.07
N MET A 363 63.34 -15.50 -11.28
CA MET A 363 61.91 -15.75 -11.59
C MET A 363 61.35 -16.99 -10.90
N LEU A 364 62.13 -18.07 -10.77
CA LEU A 364 61.68 -19.26 -10.03
C LEU A 364 61.62 -19.01 -8.53
N ARG A 365 62.63 -18.34 -7.95
CA ARG A 365 62.58 -17.87 -6.55
C ARG A 365 61.41 -16.94 -6.32
N VAL A 366 61.19 -15.96 -7.20
CA VAL A 366 60.07 -15.03 -7.09
C VAL A 366 58.75 -15.77 -7.23
N ASN A 367 58.54 -16.69 -8.18
CA ASN A 367 57.28 -17.44 -8.26
C ASN A 367 57.01 -18.30 -7.02
N ILE A 368 58.03 -19.00 -6.47
CA ILE A 368 57.85 -19.83 -5.27
C ILE A 368 57.58 -18.96 -4.03
N VAL A 369 58.33 -17.87 -3.84
CA VAL A 369 58.14 -16.92 -2.73
C VAL A 369 56.84 -16.11 -2.89
N LEU A 370 56.43 -15.78 -4.12
CA LEU A 370 55.17 -15.10 -4.42
C LEU A 370 53.99 -16.04 -4.11
N MET A 371 54.05 -17.31 -4.49
CA MET A 371 53.03 -18.31 -4.13
C MET A 371 52.96 -18.50 -2.61
N SER A 372 54.09 -18.69 -1.91
CA SER A 372 54.09 -18.83 -0.45
C SER A 372 53.62 -17.55 0.28
N SER A 373 53.87 -16.37 -0.31
CA SER A 373 53.42 -15.08 0.21
C SER A 373 51.93 -14.85 -0.03
N ILE A 374 51.41 -15.14 -1.22
CA ILE A 374 49.97 -15.02 -1.55
C ILE A 374 49.13 -15.93 -0.64
N MET A 375 49.68 -17.06 -0.18
CA MET A 375 49.01 -17.97 0.78
C MET A 375 49.03 -17.48 2.25
N GLY A 376 49.60 -16.31 2.56
CA GLY A 376 49.25 -15.53 3.74
C GLY A 376 49.57 -16.14 5.12
N GLN A 377 50.86 -16.38 5.42
CA GLN A 377 51.27 -16.68 6.81
C GLN A 377 51.77 -15.43 7.56
N LYS A 378 50.90 -14.94 8.46
CA LYS A 378 51.10 -13.86 9.47
C LYS A 378 51.14 -12.40 8.94
N ARG A 379 50.94 -11.48 9.91
CA ARG A 379 50.52 -10.07 9.82
C ARG A 379 51.26 -9.20 8.78
N ASP A 380 50.54 -8.16 8.33
CA ASP A 380 50.70 -7.40 7.08
C ASP A 380 50.66 -8.30 5.84
N PRO A 381 49.61 -8.20 5.00
CA PRO A 381 49.53 -9.04 3.82
C PRO A 381 50.71 -8.69 2.89
N PRO A 382 51.46 -9.68 2.38
CA PRO A 382 52.80 -9.45 1.81
C PRO A 382 52.81 -8.77 0.44
N TRP A 383 51.73 -8.08 0.04
CA TRP A 383 51.63 -7.25 -1.16
C TRP A 383 52.78 -6.25 -1.27
N LYS A 384 53.24 -5.66 -0.16
CA LYS A 384 54.38 -4.72 -0.15
C LYS A 384 55.70 -5.39 -0.54
N VAL A 385 55.90 -6.64 -0.10
CA VAL A 385 57.08 -7.46 -0.44
C VAL A 385 56.98 -7.98 -1.87
N ALA A 386 55.82 -8.56 -2.24
CA ALA A 386 55.52 -9.01 -3.60
C ALA A 386 55.71 -7.88 -4.63
N LEU A 387 55.16 -6.70 -4.37
CA LEU A 387 55.31 -5.51 -5.22
C LEU A 387 56.77 -5.09 -5.40
N ARG A 388 57.61 -5.23 -4.36
CA ARG A 388 59.06 -4.96 -4.46
C ARG A 388 59.72 -5.91 -5.45
N TRP A 389 59.46 -7.20 -5.35
CA TRP A 389 59.99 -8.22 -6.27
C TRP A 389 59.47 -8.05 -7.71
N LEU A 390 58.17 -7.78 -7.89
CA LEU A 390 57.57 -7.55 -9.20
C LEU A 390 58.12 -6.28 -9.87
N ARG A 391 58.36 -5.20 -9.10
CA ARG A 391 59.05 -3.99 -9.58
C ARG A 391 60.51 -4.23 -9.95
N MET A 392 61.22 -5.10 -9.22
CA MET A 392 62.58 -5.51 -9.60
C MET A 392 62.56 -6.27 -10.92
N ALA A 393 61.70 -7.28 -11.08
CA ALA A 393 61.55 -8.01 -12.35
C ALA A 393 61.22 -7.09 -13.54
N PHE A 394 60.41 -6.04 -13.33
CA PHE A 394 60.13 -5.03 -14.36
C PHE A 394 61.37 -4.17 -14.69
N ARG A 395 62.16 -3.78 -13.68
CA ARG A 395 63.42 -3.05 -13.86
C ARG A 395 64.47 -3.90 -14.59
N ASP A 396 64.50 -5.20 -14.32
CA ASP A 396 65.37 -6.20 -14.95
C ASP A 396 64.94 -6.53 -16.41
N GLY A 397 63.94 -5.83 -16.94
CA GLY A 397 63.54 -5.88 -18.34
C GLY A 397 62.32 -6.74 -18.65
N TYR A 398 61.75 -7.46 -17.68
CA TYR A 398 60.57 -8.28 -17.91
C TYR A 398 59.30 -7.40 -18.02
N LYS A 399 58.71 -7.34 -19.21
CA LYS A 399 57.52 -6.51 -19.51
C LYS A 399 56.31 -7.36 -19.93
N GLY A 400 56.17 -8.55 -19.34
CA GLY A 400 55.06 -9.45 -19.63
C GLY A 400 53.70 -8.90 -19.16
N PRO A 401 52.59 -9.16 -19.86
CA PRO A 401 51.26 -8.66 -19.49
C PRO A 401 50.84 -9.12 -18.08
N THR A 402 51.13 -10.37 -17.74
CA THR A 402 50.85 -10.94 -16.42
C THR A 402 51.61 -10.23 -15.30
N LEU A 403 52.84 -9.78 -15.54
CA LEU A 403 53.60 -8.98 -14.57
C LEU A 403 52.93 -7.62 -14.34
N LEU A 404 52.58 -6.90 -15.41
CA LEU A 404 51.95 -5.59 -15.32
C LEU A 404 50.62 -5.66 -14.57
N ARG A 405 49.78 -6.66 -14.89
CA ARG A 405 48.55 -6.97 -14.17
C ARG A 405 48.80 -7.24 -12.68
N ASN A 406 49.78 -8.08 -12.35
CA ASN A 406 50.08 -8.43 -10.96
C ASN A 406 50.63 -7.24 -10.15
N ILE A 407 51.44 -6.36 -10.77
CA ILE A 407 51.87 -5.09 -10.17
C ILE A 407 50.65 -4.21 -9.86
N ALA A 408 49.75 -4.00 -10.85
CA ALA A 408 48.54 -3.20 -10.69
C ALA A 408 47.61 -3.75 -9.58
N LYS A 409 47.47 -5.08 -9.53
CA LYS A 409 46.69 -5.80 -8.50
C LYS A 409 47.26 -5.64 -7.09
N CYS A 410 48.60 -5.66 -6.94
CA CYS A 410 49.25 -5.43 -5.65
C CYS A 410 48.96 -4.01 -5.12
N TYR A 411 48.93 -2.99 -5.97
CA TYR A 411 48.57 -1.63 -5.57
C TYR A 411 47.14 -1.51 -5.05
N VAL A 412 46.16 -2.08 -5.78
CA VAL A 412 44.77 -2.07 -5.32
C VAL A 412 44.64 -2.79 -3.99
N LYS A 413 45.40 -3.87 -3.76
CA LYS A 413 45.41 -4.59 -2.49
C LYS A 413 46.13 -3.87 -1.35
N LEU A 414 47.12 -3.03 -1.65
CA LEU A 414 47.73 -2.11 -0.67
C LEU A 414 46.76 -0.97 -0.31
N TYR A 415 46.06 -0.40 -1.29
CA TYR A 415 45.00 0.57 -1.05
C TYR A 415 43.87 -0.03 -0.20
N GLU A 416 43.37 -1.23 -0.50
CA GLU A 416 42.34 -1.89 0.31
C GLU A 416 42.79 -2.22 1.75
N ALA A 417 44.11 -2.22 2.03
CA ALA A 417 44.67 -2.44 3.37
C ALA A 417 45.04 -1.14 4.13
N HIS A 418 45.44 -0.08 3.44
CA HIS A 418 46.00 1.13 4.04
C HIS A 418 45.28 2.44 3.68
N LEU A 419 44.35 2.41 2.71
CA LEU A 419 43.56 3.54 2.23
C LEU A 419 44.42 4.75 1.78
N HIS A 420 45.54 4.47 1.11
CA HIS A 420 46.44 5.50 0.57
C HIS A 420 46.15 5.77 -0.93
N ASP A 421 45.60 6.93 -1.25
CA ASP A 421 45.23 7.31 -2.64
C ASP A 421 46.39 7.25 -3.65
N ASN A 422 47.63 7.45 -3.17
CA ASN A 422 48.85 7.32 -3.97
C ASN A 422 49.07 5.87 -4.47
N ASP A 423 48.71 4.86 -3.67
CA ASP A 423 48.81 3.47 -4.12
C ASP A 423 47.76 3.18 -5.20
N LEU A 424 46.54 3.69 -5.06
CA LEU A 424 45.47 3.46 -6.03
C LEU A 424 45.71 4.17 -7.37
N SER A 425 46.14 5.43 -7.33
CA SER A 425 46.48 6.20 -8.54
C SER A 425 47.68 5.62 -9.29
N THR A 426 48.72 5.18 -8.57
CA THR A 426 49.84 4.47 -9.20
C THR A 426 49.41 3.10 -9.74
N GLY A 427 48.57 2.35 -9.01
CA GLY A 427 47.96 1.10 -9.47
C GLY A 427 47.19 1.24 -10.78
N TRP A 428 46.39 2.30 -10.92
CA TRP A 428 45.71 2.62 -12.17
C TRP A 428 46.66 2.88 -13.35
N SER A 429 47.78 3.57 -13.12
CA SER A 429 48.80 3.75 -14.17
C SER A 429 49.39 2.42 -14.68
N TRP A 430 49.42 1.38 -13.83
CA TRP A 430 49.81 0.03 -14.23
C TRP A 430 48.70 -0.74 -14.94
N TYR A 431 47.42 -0.55 -14.57
CA TYR A 431 46.30 -1.10 -15.35
C TYR A 431 46.27 -0.52 -16.77
N VAL A 432 46.44 0.80 -16.94
CA VAL A 432 46.48 1.43 -18.27
C VAL A 432 47.60 0.84 -19.13
N LYS A 433 48.81 0.66 -18.59
CA LYS A 433 49.91 -0.02 -19.29
C LYS A 433 49.62 -1.48 -19.58
N ALA A 434 48.96 -2.20 -18.67
CA ALA A 434 48.55 -3.58 -18.89
C ALA A 434 47.49 -3.70 -20.02
N CYS A 435 46.60 -2.70 -20.16
CA CYS A 435 45.59 -2.64 -21.22
C CYS A 435 46.19 -2.51 -22.63
N GLU A 436 47.43 -2.07 -22.80
CA GLU A 436 48.12 -2.03 -24.10
C GLU A 436 48.27 -3.44 -24.71
N HIS A 437 48.24 -4.49 -23.88
CA HIS A 437 48.31 -5.88 -24.33
C HIS A 437 46.93 -6.47 -24.66
N LEU A 438 46.69 -6.77 -25.93
CA LEU A 438 45.43 -7.35 -26.44
C LEU A 438 44.97 -8.61 -25.68
N ALA A 439 45.91 -9.48 -25.28
CA ALA A 439 45.63 -10.69 -24.51
C ALA A 439 44.94 -10.44 -23.15
N LEU A 440 45.15 -9.26 -22.55
CA LEU A 440 44.46 -8.87 -21.31
C LEU A 440 43.10 -8.25 -21.58
N GLN A 441 42.94 -7.48 -22.67
CA GLN A 441 41.64 -6.94 -23.07
C GLN A 441 40.60 -8.05 -23.38
N ALA A 442 41.08 -9.23 -23.80
CA ALA A 442 40.26 -10.41 -24.02
C ALA A 442 39.98 -11.25 -22.75
N SER A 443 40.50 -10.86 -21.58
CA SER A 443 40.33 -11.61 -20.33
C SER A 443 39.27 -10.97 -19.42
N PRO A 444 38.09 -11.58 -19.21
CA PRO A 444 37.07 -11.02 -18.32
C PRO A 444 37.56 -10.88 -16.87
N SER A 445 38.48 -11.75 -16.44
CA SER A 445 39.11 -11.67 -15.12
C SER A 445 39.98 -10.43 -14.90
N PHE A 446 40.58 -9.89 -15.98
CA PHE A 446 41.35 -8.65 -15.92
C PHE A 446 40.43 -7.44 -15.97
N LEU A 447 39.36 -7.51 -16.78
CA LEU A 447 38.35 -6.46 -16.87
C LEU A 447 37.60 -6.25 -15.53
N ASP A 448 37.26 -7.31 -14.77
CA ASP A 448 36.65 -7.15 -13.42
C ASP A 448 37.63 -6.52 -12.41
N GLU A 449 38.92 -6.90 -12.47
CA GLU A 449 39.97 -6.28 -11.63
C GLU A 449 40.17 -4.78 -11.96
N MET A 450 40.13 -4.42 -13.25
CA MET A 450 40.22 -3.04 -13.74
C MET A 450 38.97 -2.22 -13.38
N ALA A 451 37.77 -2.79 -13.54
CA ALA A 451 36.51 -2.17 -13.13
C ALA A 451 36.48 -1.91 -11.62
N ARG A 452 37.00 -2.85 -10.80
CA ARG A 452 37.18 -2.64 -9.36
C ARG A 452 38.15 -1.50 -9.05
N ALA A 453 39.25 -1.35 -9.79
CA ALA A 453 40.16 -0.21 -9.61
C ALA A 453 39.49 1.14 -9.95
N LEU A 454 38.68 1.20 -11.02
CA LEU A 454 37.91 2.39 -11.39
C LEU A 454 36.81 2.73 -10.37
N TYR A 455 36.13 1.71 -9.84
CA TYR A 455 35.15 1.85 -8.75
C TYR A 455 35.77 2.51 -7.52
N LEU A 456 36.94 2.06 -7.09
CA LEU A 456 37.67 2.64 -5.95
C LEU A 456 38.18 4.06 -6.24
N LEU A 457 38.51 4.38 -7.50
CA LEU A 457 38.86 5.73 -7.96
C LEU A 457 37.65 6.67 -8.15
N CYS A 458 36.45 6.25 -7.76
CA CYS A 458 35.20 6.97 -7.97
C CYS A 458 34.87 7.28 -9.45
N ARG A 459 35.45 6.54 -10.40
CA ARG A 459 35.21 6.68 -11.85
C ARG A 459 34.06 5.79 -12.31
N PHE A 460 32.89 6.00 -11.70
CA PHE A 460 31.74 5.08 -11.76
C PHE A 460 31.22 4.81 -13.17
N GLN A 461 31.14 5.82 -14.04
CA GLN A 461 30.72 5.65 -15.45
C GLN A 461 31.63 4.69 -16.21
N HIS A 462 32.94 4.89 -16.14
CA HIS A 462 33.92 4.06 -16.83
C HIS A 462 33.97 2.64 -16.24
N ALA A 463 33.73 2.49 -14.93
CA ALA A 463 33.57 1.18 -14.31
C ALA A 463 32.34 0.43 -14.87
N ALA A 464 31.21 1.13 -15.03
CA ALA A 464 29.98 0.55 -15.56
C ALA A 464 30.14 0.12 -17.03
N GLU A 465 30.80 0.92 -17.87
CA GLU A 465 31.13 0.57 -19.26
C GLU A 465 31.94 -0.74 -19.37
N ILE A 466 32.93 -0.93 -18.49
CA ILE A 466 33.75 -2.15 -18.49
C ILE A 466 32.94 -3.36 -18.01
N LEU A 467 32.10 -3.22 -16.98
CA LEU A 467 31.22 -4.31 -16.54
C LEU A 467 30.18 -4.67 -17.62
N ALA A 468 29.60 -3.69 -18.30
CA ALA A 468 28.69 -3.91 -19.43
C ALA A 468 29.38 -4.65 -20.59
N ARG A 469 30.65 -4.31 -20.89
CA ARG A 469 31.47 -5.07 -21.85
C ARG A 469 31.71 -6.51 -21.39
N ILE A 470 31.89 -6.77 -20.09
CA ILE A 470 32.01 -8.15 -19.59
C ILE A 470 30.70 -8.93 -19.79
N ILE A 471 29.57 -8.32 -19.41
CA ILE A 471 28.23 -8.93 -19.53
C ILE A 471 27.93 -9.29 -20.99
N TYR A 472 28.17 -8.36 -21.93
CA TYR A 472 27.90 -8.57 -23.35
C TYR A 472 28.90 -9.52 -24.04
N SER A 473 30.20 -9.38 -23.79
CA SER A 473 31.23 -10.14 -24.52
C SER A 473 31.59 -11.50 -23.92
N PHE A 474 31.29 -11.76 -22.64
CA PHE A 474 31.72 -12.97 -21.94
C PHE A 474 30.61 -13.62 -21.07
N PRO A 475 29.43 -13.96 -21.63
CA PRO A 475 28.27 -14.47 -20.88
C PRO A 475 28.58 -15.72 -20.02
N THR A 476 29.54 -16.55 -20.43
CA THR A 476 29.96 -17.77 -19.73
C THR A 476 30.97 -17.54 -18.59
N TYR A 477 31.21 -16.29 -18.17
CA TYR A 477 32.19 -15.99 -17.12
C TYR A 477 31.75 -16.51 -15.74
N VAL A 478 32.62 -17.28 -15.07
CA VAL A 478 32.33 -17.94 -13.78
C VAL A 478 31.81 -17.00 -12.69
N ARG A 479 32.23 -15.72 -12.69
CA ARG A 479 31.79 -14.71 -11.71
C ARG A 479 30.76 -13.73 -12.28
N MET A 480 30.03 -14.12 -13.33
CA MET A 480 29.02 -13.28 -13.97
C MET A 480 27.95 -12.74 -12.99
N PRO A 481 27.40 -13.54 -12.04
CA PRO A 481 26.46 -13.00 -11.05
C PRO A 481 27.03 -11.84 -10.23
N THR A 482 28.32 -11.90 -9.85
CA THR A 482 29.00 -10.80 -9.15
C THR A 482 29.23 -9.58 -10.05
N VAL A 483 29.49 -9.78 -11.34
CA VAL A 483 29.66 -8.70 -12.33
C VAL A 483 28.35 -7.96 -12.56
N ILE A 484 27.24 -8.69 -12.80
CA ILE A 484 25.89 -8.13 -12.96
C ILE A 484 25.49 -7.36 -11.69
N PHE A 485 25.73 -7.92 -10.50
CA PHE A 485 25.42 -7.24 -9.24
C PHE A 485 26.17 -5.91 -9.10
N ARG A 486 27.47 -5.89 -9.38
CA ARG A 486 28.28 -4.66 -9.36
C ARG A 486 27.83 -3.64 -10.39
N ALA A 487 27.42 -4.10 -11.58
CA ALA A 487 26.85 -3.23 -12.60
C ALA A 487 25.54 -2.60 -12.12
N ALA A 488 24.65 -3.37 -11.49
CA ALA A 488 23.43 -2.85 -10.86
C ALA A 488 23.75 -1.81 -9.78
N MET A 489 24.69 -2.08 -8.88
CA MET A 489 25.03 -1.13 -7.80
C MET A 489 25.68 0.17 -8.33
N LEU A 490 26.36 0.12 -9.48
CA LEU A 490 26.79 1.32 -10.21
C LEU A 490 25.62 2.06 -10.86
N MET A 491 24.70 1.35 -11.52
CA MET A 491 23.50 1.93 -12.12
C MET A 491 22.61 2.63 -11.09
N TRP A 492 22.38 2.01 -9.93
CA TRP A 492 21.75 2.64 -8.76
C TRP A 492 22.42 3.96 -8.43
N HIS A 493 23.75 3.98 -8.23
CA HIS A 493 24.46 5.21 -7.88
C HIS A 493 24.37 6.30 -8.96
N LEU A 494 24.31 5.90 -10.23
CA LEU A 494 24.15 6.79 -11.38
C LEU A 494 22.70 7.27 -11.58
N GLY A 495 21.73 6.80 -10.79
CA GLY A 495 20.31 7.16 -10.91
C GLY A 495 19.53 6.36 -11.96
N LEU A 496 20.13 5.30 -12.53
CA LEU A 496 19.52 4.41 -13.52
C LEU A 496 18.77 3.27 -12.80
N TYR A 497 17.71 3.61 -12.07
CA TYR A 497 17.04 2.68 -11.16
C TYR A 497 16.31 1.52 -11.87
N GLU A 498 15.68 1.78 -13.02
CA GLU A 498 15.02 0.76 -13.85
C GLU A 498 16.01 -0.34 -14.27
N GLN A 499 17.12 0.03 -14.94
CA GLN A 499 18.17 -0.90 -15.37
C GLN A 499 18.83 -1.64 -14.20
N SER A 500 19.05 -0.94 -13.07
CA SER A 500 19.53 -1.58 -11.84
C SER A 500 18.55 -2.61 -11.29
N THR A 501 17.25 -2.40 -11.48
CA THR A 501 16.19 -3.30 -10.99
C THR A 501 16.14 -4.56 -11.84
N ASP A 502 16.19 -4.43 -13.17
CA ASP A 502 16.23 -5.56 -14.11
C ASP A 502 17.43 -6.49 -13.84
N TYR A 503 18.61 -5.90 -13.62
CA TYR A 503 19.81 -6.67 -13.27
C TYR A 503 19.70 -7.37 -11.91
N LEU A 504 19.03 -6.79 -10.92
CA LEU A 504 18.79 -7.48 -9.65
C LEU A 504 17.72 -8.57 -9.77
N LEU A 505 16.66 -8.36 -10.56
CA LEU A 505 15.62 -9.35 -10.82
C LEU A 505 16.21 -10.60 -11.49
N HIS A 506 17.08 -10.44 -12.50
CA HIS A 506 17.83 -11.53 -13.11
C HIS A 506 18.68 -12.33 -12.09
N LEU A 507 19.16 -11.68 -11.02
CA LEU A 507 20.00 -12.33 -10.01
C LEU A 507 19.22 -13.09 -8.93
N LEU A 508 17.88 -13.01 -8.90
CA LEU A 508 17.06 -13.75 -7.93
C LEU A 508 17.18 -15.27 -8.09
N GLU A 509 17.42 -15.77 -9.31
CA GLU A 509 17.63 -17.20 -9.58
C GLU A 509 19.02 -17.70 -9.12
N SER A 510 20.03 -16.84 -9.13
CA SER A 510 21.42 -17.19 -8.84
C SER A 510 22.16 -16.07 -8.09
N PRO A 511 21.78 -15.81 -6.81
CA PRO A 511 22.29 -14.67 -6.06
C PRO A 511 23.81 -14.82 -5.77
N PRO A 512 24.62 -13.77 -5.98
CA PRO A 512 26.06 -13.83 -5.76
C PRO A 512 26.41 -13.74 -4.27
N ALA A 513 27.13 -14.73 -3.73
CA ALA A 513 27.63 -14.68 -2.35
C ALA A 513 28.41 -13.38 -2.06
N PRO A 514 28.19 -12.72 -0.90
CA PRO A 514 27.46 -13.19 0.28
C PRO A 514 25.95 -12.83 0.31
N TRP A 515 25.38 -12.42 -0.83
CA TRP A 515 23.98 -12.04 -0.95
C TRP A 515 23.08 -13.27 -1.15
N THR A 516 21.87 -13.22 -0.61
CA THR A 516 20.77 -14.16 -0.83
C THR A 516 19.67 -13.49 -1.65
N ASP A 517 18.76 -14.29 -2.21
CA ASP A 517 17.52 -13.83 -2.85
C ASP A 517 16.73 -12.87 -1.94
N LEU A 518 16.68 -13.16 -0.63
CA LEU A 518 16.05 -12.30 0.37
C LEU A 518 16.68 -10.91 0.44
N ASP A 519 18.02 -10.81 0.41
CA ASP A 519 18.70 -9.51 0.43
C ASP A 519 18.43 -8.75 -0.88
N LEU A 520 18.45 -9.45 -2.02
CA LEU A 520 18.18 -8.86 -3.32
C LEU A 520 16.76 -8.30 -3.39
N MET A 521 15.76 -9.01 -2.85
CA MET A 521 14.38 -8.50 -2.75
C MET A 521 14.28 -7.23 -1.90
N PHE A 522 15.03 -7.11 -0.80
CA PHE A 522 15.09 -5.88 -0.01
C PHE A 522 15.73 -4.71 -0.79
N LEU A 523 16.79 -4.99 -1.57
CA LEU A 523 17.46 -4.01 -2.43
C LEU A 523 16.56 -3.56 -3.60
N ILE A 524 15.83 -4.48 -4.23
CA ILE A 524 14.82 -4.19 -5.27
C ILE A 524 13.69 -3.32 -4.72
N ALA A 525 13.18 -3.62 -3.52
CA ALA A 525 12.16 -2.80 -2.87
C ALA A 525 12.65 -1.35 -2.60
N ARG A 526 13.94 -1.19 -2.29
CA ARG A 526 14.58 0.13 -2.14
C ARG A 526 14.73 0.85 -3.49
N LEU A 527 15.03 0.15 -4.57
CA LEU A 527 15.08 0.73 -5.92
C LEU A 527 13.71 1.23 -6.38
N TYR A 528 12.64 0.43 -6.26
CA TYR A 528 11.27 0.90 -6.58
C TYR A 528 10.84 2.11 -5.75
N LEU A 529 11.35 2.27 -4.52
CA LEU A 529 11.08 3.45 -3.70
C LEU A 529 11.84 4.69 -4.18
N LEU A 530 13.01 4.51 -4.79
CA LEU A 530 13.81 5.58 -5.42
C LEU A 530 13.26 6.00 -6.80
N ASP A 531 12.69 5.04 -7.52
CA ASP A 531 12.02 5.20 -8.83
C ASP A 531 10.58 5.76 -8.72
N GLU A 532 10.21 6.29 -7.55
CA GLU A 532 8.87 6.79 -7.18
C GLU A 532 7.69 5.79 -7.33
N ASN A 533 7.95 4.55 -7.75
CA ASN A 533 6.99 3.46 -7.96
C ASN A 533 6.53 2.82 -6.64
N LYS A 534 5.80 3.61 -5.84
CA LYS A 534 5.35 3.26 -4.49
C LYS A 534 4.57 1.94 -4.41
N ALA A 535 3.78 1.61 -5.43
CA ALA A 535 3.01 0.36 -5.45
C ALA A 535 3.94 -0.87 -5.43
N HIS A 536 4.88 -0.94 -6.37
CA HIS A 536 5.86 -2.04 -6.46
C HIS A 536 6.80 -2.05 -5.25
N ALA A 537 7.20 -0.88 -4.74
CA ALA A 537 7.97 -0.78 -3.50
C ALA A 537 7.23 -1.39 -2.30
N THR A 538 5.94 -1.09 -2.11
CA THR A 538 5.15 -1.66 -1.00
C THR A 538 4.97 -3.17 -1.13
N PHE A 539 4.77 -3.68 -2.34
CA PHE A 539 4.65 -5.12 -2.59
C PHE A 539 5.99 -5.84 -2.32
N ALA A 540 7.09 -5.34 -2.85
CA ALA A 540 8.41 -5.93 -2.68
C ALA A 540 8.89 -5.90 -1.21
N TYR A 541 8.59 -4.84 -0.45
CA TYR A 541 8.87 -4.81 0.99
C TYR A 541 8.01 -5.78 1.80
N ASP A 542 6.74 -5.97 1.45
CA ASP A 542 5.87 -6.92 2.14
C ASP A 542 6.27 -8.37 1.83
N ASP A 543 6.59 -8.70 0.57
CA ASP A 543 7.09 -10.02 0.20
C ASP A 543 8.45 -10.31 0.86
N ALA A 544 9.41 -9.37 0.78
CA ALA A 544 10.69 -9.49 1.49
C ALA A 544 10.47 -9.73 3.00
N PHE A 545 9.61 -8.96 3.66
CA PHE A 545 9.29 -9.12 5.08
C PHE A 545 8.71 -10.50 5.40
N ARG A 546 7.76 -10.99 4.59
CA ARG A 546 7.18 -12.34 4.75
C ARG A 546 8.26 -13.42 4.63
N ARG A 547 9.12 -13.36 3.60
CA ARG A 547 10.18 -14.34 3.39
C ARG A 547 11.25 -14.29 4.48
N TYR A 548 11.66 -13.10 4.93
CA TYR A 548 12.59 -12.94 6.06
C TYR A 548 12.05 -13.56 7.35
N ARG A 549 10.74 -13.43 7.61
CA ARG A 549 10.07 -14.02 8.77
C ARG A 549 10.07 -15.56 8.76
N VAL A 550 10.14 -16.19 7.59
CA VAL A 550 10.12 -17.65 7.43
C VAL A 550 11.53 -18.24 7.30
N HIS A 551 12.42 -17.59 6.55
CA HIS A 551 13.72 -18.15 6.14
C HIS A 551 14.96 -17.38 6.63
N GLY A 552 14.77 -16.24 7.30
CA GLY A 552 15.85 -15.33 7.69
C GLY A 552 15.94 -15.07 9.19
N PHE A 553 16.04 -13.79 9.56
CA PHE A 553 16.21 -13.34 10.94
C PHE A 553 14.87 -13.28 11.69
N HIS A 554 14.88 -13.73 12.95
CA HIS A 554 13.74 -13.68 13.87
C HIS A 554 13.48 -12.27 14.42
N PHE A 555 13.14 -11.33 13.53
CA PHE A 555 12.71 -10.00 13.92
C PHE A 555 11.25 -10.00 14.41
N GLN A 556 11.00 -9.51 15.62
CA GLN A 556 9.65 -9.40 16.20
C GLN A 556 8.93 -8.10 15.80
N TYR A 557 8.90 -7.76 14.50
CA TYR A 557 8.13 -6.61 14.02
C TYR A 557 6.68 -7.01 13.69
N PRO A 558 5.66 -6.18 14.03
CA PRO A 558 4.26 -6.48 13.74
C PRO A 558 3.86 -6.26 12.28
N SER A 559 4.67 -5.54 11.49
CA SER A 559 4.42 -5.28 10.07
C SER A 559 5.71 -4.93 9.32
N TRP A 560 5.69 -5.07 7.99
CA TRP A 560 6.79 -4.63 7.12
C TRP A 560 7.10 -3.13 7.28
N LYS A 561 6.10 -2.29 7.58
CA LYS A 561 6.29 -0.85 7.81
C LYS A 561 7.12 -0.57 9.06
N ALA A 562 6.89 -1.33 10.14
CA ALA A 562 7.70 -1.23 11.35
C ALA A 562 9.13 -1.72 11.11
N TRP A 563 9.29 -2.84 10.39
CA TRP A 563 10.61 -3.38 9.99
C TRP A 563 11.42 -2.39 9.14
N VAL A 564 10.81 -1.80 8.11
CA VAL A 564 11.44 -0.81 7.23
C VAL A 564 11.63 0.56 7.91
N GLY A 565 10.89 0.82 8.98
CA GLY A 565 11.01 2.01 9.83
C GLY A 565 12.21 1.99 10.78
N ASP A 566 12.60 0.82 11.28
CA ASP A 566 13.67 0.68 12.29
C ASP A 566 15.08 0.89 11.71
N ALA A 567 15.85 1.81 12.28
CA ALA A 567 17.23 2.08 11.91
C ALA A 567 18.18 0.85 12.04
N ALA A 568 17.90 -0.10 12.94
CA ALA A 568 18.70 -1.31 13.14
C ALA A 568 18.71 -2.23 11.91
N VAL A 569 17.59 -2.30 11.18
CA VAL A 569 17.44 -3.13 9.97
C VAL A 569 18.33 -2.59 8.85
N TRP A 570 18.31 -1.27 8.62
CA TRP A 570 19.19 -0.61 7.67
C TRP A 570 20.66 -0.72 8.06
N ARG A 571 20.96 -0.72 9.36
CA ARG A 571 22.32 -0.93 9.88
C ARG A 571 22.80 -2.36 9.62
N HIS A 572 21.93 -3.36 9.71
CA HIS A 572 22.28 -4.75 9.39
C HIS A 572 22.66 -4.89 7.91
N PHE A 573 21.81 -4.43 6.99
CA PHE A 573 22.12 -4.47 5.56
C PHE A 573 23.33 -3.59 5.19
N GLY A 574 23.49 -2.41 5.81
CA GLY A 574 24.66 -1.55 5.62
C GLY A 574 25.97 -2.19 6.07
N ALA A 575 25.95 -2.91 7.20
CA ALA A 575 27.11 -3.67 7.68
C ALA A 575 27.44 -4.86 6.75
N LYS A 576 26.42 -5.55 6.22
CA LYS A 576 26.59 -6.62 5.22
C LYS A 576 27.18 -6.10 3.90
N ALA A 577 26.68 -4.96 3.40
CA ALA A 577 27.23 -4.28 2.23
C ALA A 577 28.70 -3.85 2.44
N LEU A 578 29.02 -3.31 3.62
CA LEU A 578 30.38 -2.91 3.99
C LEU A 578 31.31 -4.14 4.05
N ALA A 579 30.88 -5.24 4.66
CA ALA A 579 31.65 -6.49 4.72
C ALA A 579 31.84 -7.14 3.33
N ALA A 580 30.88 -6.99 2.42
CA ALA A 580 31.01 -7.37 1.01
C ALA A 580 31.96 -6.44 0.20
N ASN A 581 32.42 -5.34 0.80
CA ASN A 581 33.20 -4.27 0.15
C ASN A 581 32.44 -3.51 -0.95
N GLU A 582 31.12 -3.44 -0.86
CA GLU A 582 30.23 -2.75 -1.80
C GLU A 582 29.79 -1.40 -1.22
N TYR A 583 30.74 -0.46 -1.19
CA TYR A 583 30.67 0.81 -0.47
C TYR A 583 29.55 1.76 -0.92
N LEU A 584 29.17 1.76 -2.21
CA LEU A 584 28.09 2.62 -2.72
C LEU A 584 26.73 2.27 -2.09
N VAL A 585 26.45 0.96 -1.96
CA VAL A 585 25.22 0.46 -1.33
C VAL A 585 25.27 0.70 0.16
N ALA A 586 26.41 0.39 0.80
CA ALA A 586 26.62 0.65 2.22
C ALA A 586 26.37 2.14 2.55
N LYS A 587 26.80 3.06 1.68
CA LYS A 587 26.54 4.50 1.82
C LYS A 587 25.04 4.84 1.83
N ASP A 588 24.24 4.39 0.86
CA ASP A 588 22.78 4.66 0.86
C ASP A 588 22.12 4.06 2.11
N LEU A 589 22.47 2.81 2.45
CA LEU A 589 21.91 2.12 3.61
C LEU A 589 22.27 2.83 4.93
N TYR A 590 23.51 3.31 5.10
CA TYR A 590 23.88 4.11 6.28
C TYR A 590 23.26 5.51 6.28
N GLN A 591 23.04 6.14 5.11
CA GLN A 591 22.24 7.37 5.03
C GLN A 591 20.79 7.13 5.50
N GLN A 592 20.21 5.96 5.17
CA GLN A 592 18.90 5.55 5.66
C GLN A 592 18.86 5.28 7.17
N VAL A 593 19.96 4.79 7.78
CA VAL A 593 20.13 4.69 9.26
C VAL A 593 20.13 6.07 9.91
N ILE A 594 20.94 7.00 9.38
CA ILE A 594 21.08 8.35 9.95
C ILE A 594 19.73 9.08 9.89
N LYS A 595 19.02 8.99 8.77
CA LYS A 595 17.69 9.58 8.60
C LYS A 595 16.71 9.10 9.68
N ARG A 596 16.59 7.79 9.87
CA ARG A 596 15.65 7.19 10.86
C ARG A 596 15.99 7.59 12.29
N ARG A 597 17.27 7.58 12.67
CA ARG A 597 17.70 8.05 14.00
C ARG A 597 17.41 9.52 14.24
N HIS A 598 17.53 10.36 13.21
CA HIS A 598 17.14 11.76 13.31
C HIS A 598 15.61 11.90 13.44
N ASP A 599 14.83 11.12 12.69
CA ASP A 599 13.37 11.12 12.76
C ASP A 599 12.87 10.59 14.13
N GLU A 600 13.52 9.57 14.71
CA GLU A 600 13.31 9.06 16.08
C GLU A 600 13.49 10.18 17.12
N VAL A 601 14.66 10.83 17.16
CA VAL A 601 14.97 11.92 18.10
C VAL A 601 14.03 13.12 17.93
N GLN A 602 13.60 13.44 16.71
CA GLN A 602 12.61 14.50 16.45
C GLN A 602 11.22 14.15 17.01
N VAL A 603 10.84 12.88 17.01
CA VAL A 603 9.57 12.43 17.61
C VAL A 603 9.66 12.45 19.13
N GLU A 604 10.75 11.96 19.73
CA GLU A 604 11.01 12.03 21.17
C GLU A 604 10.96 13.47 21.67
N HIS A 605 11.69 14.39 21.02
CA HIS A 605 11.73 15.79 21.43
C HIS A 605 10.35 16.49 21.30
N ARG A 606 9.55 16.15 20.29
CA ARG A 606 8.15 16.63 20.18
C ARG A 606 7.25 16.08 21.28
N GLN A 607 7.46 14.85 21.72
CA GLN A 607 6.71 14.27 22.83
C GLN A 607 7.10 14.93 24.16
N GLU A 608 8.39 15.16 24.41
CA GLU A 608 8.87 15.89 25.59
C GLU A 608 8.32 17.32 25.68
N VAL A 609 8.37 18.07 24.57
CA VAL A 609 7.81 19.42 24.49
C VAL A 609 6.28 19.39 24.65
N GLY A 610 5.59 18.40 24.06
CA GLY A 610 4.15 18.20 24.23
C GLY A 610 3.75 17.93 25.69
N ILE A 611 4.55 17.12 26.41
CA ILE A 611 4.37 16.84 27.85
C ILE A 611 4.62 18.09 28.69
N PHE A 612 5.63 18.91 28.34
CA PHE A 612 5.89 20.19 29.01
C PHE A 612 4.75 21.21 28.82
N VAL A 613 4.20 21.32 27.61
CA VAL A 613 3.05 22.20 27.32
C VAL A 613 1.77 21.70 27.99
N GLY A 614 1.57 20.38 28.08
CA GLY A 614 0.47 19.78 28.85
C GLY A 614 0.53 20.16 30.33
N LYS A 615 1.67 19.94 30.99
CA LYS A 615 1.86 20.25 32.42
C LYS A 615 1.68 21.74 32.76
N TYR A 616 1.96 22.65 31.82
CA TYR A 616 1.71 24.09 32.01
C TYR A 616 0.23 24.49 31.86
N ARG A 617 -0.61 23.69 31.21
CA ARG A 617 -2.06 23.93 31.15
C ARG A 617 -2.80 23.43 32.38
N ASP A 618 -2.37 22.32 32.96
CA ASP A 618 -2.99 21.73 34.14
C ASP A 618 -2.58 22.43 35.47
N GLY A 619 -1.66 23.40 35.39
CA GLY A 619 -1.15 24.19 36.53
C GLY A 619 -1.74 25.60 36.66
N VAL A 620 -2.76 25.96 35.87
CA VAL A 620 -3.47 27.26 35.96
C VAL A 620 -4.94 26.99 36.28
N GLY A 621 -5.21 26.76 37.57
CA GLY A 621 -6.54 26.60 38.17
C GLY A 621 -6.65 27.39 39.45
#